data_AF-A0A0H1B5I9-F1
#
_entry.id   AF-A0A0H1B5I9-F1
#
_cell.length_a   1.000
_cell.length_b   1.000
_cell.length_c   1.000
_cell.angle_alpha   90.00
_cell.angle_beta   90.00
_cell.angle_gamma   90.00
#
_symmetry.space_group_name_H-M   'P 1'
#
loop_
_entity.id
_entity.type
_entity.pdbx_description
1 polymer ?
#
loop_
_entity_poly.entity_id
_entity_poly.type
_entity_poly.pdbx_seq_one_letter_code
_entity_poly.pdbx_strand_id
1 'polypeptide(L)'
;MTPIGILALLLAAVSAYRTPPRQYQPCGGHVINPKPCPRDFICIDDPRKPGCGMACDIPGICIKPRFCGGFAGIPCPRGKKCYDDPRDTCDPNYGGADCGGICV
;
A
#
# COMPACT_ATOMS: atom_id res chain seq x y z
N MET A 1 -28.07 -45.41 10.66
CA MET A 1 -28.62 -44.04 10.53
C MET A 1 -27.69 -43.10 11.26
N THR A 2 -26.49 -42.98 10.68
CA THR A 2 -25.83 -41.74 10.22
C THR A 2 -24.98 -41.07 11.30
N PRO A 3 -23.68 -41.43 11.36
CA PRO A 3 -22.66 -40.74 12.13
C PRO A 3 -22.16 -39.56 11.29
N ILE A 4 -22.84 -38.40 11.31
CA ILE A 4 -22.49 -37.27 10.42
C ILE A 4 -22.37 -35.93 11.19
N GLY A 5 -22.61 -35.90 12.51
CA GLY A 5 -22.67 -34.63 13.26
C GLY A 5 -21.33 -33.97 13.60
N ILE A 6 -20.22 -34.72 13.67
CA ILE A 6 -18.95 -34.20 14.24
C ILE A 6 -17.95 -33.76 13.15
N LEU A 7 -18.12 -34.21 11.91
CA LEU A 7 -17.25 -33.81 10.79
C LEU A 7 -17.50 -32.36 10.31
N ALA A 8 -18.58 -31.71 10.76
CA ALA A 8 -18.92 -30.34 10.39
C ALA A 8 -18.06 -29.27 11.11
N LEU A 9 -17.38 -29.60 12.21
CA LEU A 9 -16.55 -28.63 12.95
C LEU A 9 -15.13 -28.46 12.41
N LEU A 10 -14.63 -29.39 11.58
CA LEU A 10 -13.27 -29.31 11.03
C LEU A 10 -13.18 -28.66 9.64
N LEU A 11 -14.30 -28.37 8.99
CA LEU A 11 -14.32 -27.84 7.61
C LEU A 11 -14.53 -26.32 7.50
N ALA A 12 -14.76 -25.60 8.60
CA ALA A 12 -14.94 -24.14 8.56
C ALA A 12 -13.64 -23.33 8.74
N ALA A 13 -12.48 -23.99 8.85
CA ALA A 13 -11.18 -23.31 8.93
C ALA A 13 -10.54 -23.03 7.56
N VAL A 14 -11.21 -23.35 6.45
CA VAL A 14 -10.85 -22.82 5.12
C VAL A 14 -11.49 -21.44 4.95
N SER A 15 -11.33 -20.57 5.97
CA SER A 15 -11.60 -19.16 5.79
C SER A 15 -10.51 -18.66 4.87
N ALA A 16 -10.90 -18.46 3.60
CA ALA A 16 -10.19 -17.75 2.56
C ALA A 16 -8.90 -17.10 3.07
N TYR A 17 -7.76 -17.57 2.58
CA TYR A 17 -6.64 -16.68 2.32
C TYR A 17 -7.21 -15.53 1.49
N ARG A 18 -7.75 -14.51 2.17
CA ARG A 18 -8.17 -13.26 1.57
C ARG A 18 -6.88 -12.71 1.02
N THR A 19 -6.64 -12.90 -0.26
CA THR A 19 -5.75 -11.99 -0.99
C THR A 19 -6.28 -10.61 -0.58
N PRO A 20 -5.52 -9.81 0.19
CA PRO A 20 -6.02 -8.52 0.63
C PRO A 20 -6.47 -7.82 -0.65
N PRO A 21 -7.71 -7.30 -0.71
CA PRO A 21 -8.19 -6.63 -1.91
C PRO A 21 -7.10 -5.63 -2.31
N ARG A 22 -6.70 -5.61 -3.59
CA ARG A 22 -5.71 -4.63 -4.05
C ARG A 22 -6.28 -3.25 -3.70
N GLN A 23 -5.83 -2.67 -2.60
CA GLN A 23 -6.41 -1.43 -2.06
C GLN A 23 -6.15 -0.25 -2.97
N TYR A 24 -5.17 -0.38 -3.86
CA TYR A 24 -4.71 0.68 -4.75
C TYR A 24 -4.75 0.23 -6.21
N GLN A 25 -5.26 1.11 -7.08
CA GLN A 25 -5.19 0.95 -8.53
C GLN A 25 -3.72 1.07 -8.97
N PRO A 26 -3.22 0.18 -9.85
CA PRO A 26 -1.89 0.33 -10.41
C PRO A 26 -1.80 1.51 -11.38
N CYS A 27 -0.64 2.15 -11.45
CA CYS A 27 -0.35 3.25 -12.37
C CYS A 27 1.12 3.23 -12.79
N GLY A 28 1.46 4.03 -13.81
CA GLY A 28 2.83 4.10 -14.32
C GLY A 28 3.31 2.79 -14.96
N GLY A 29 4.63 2.64 -15.04
CA GLY A 29 5.33 1.53 -15.70
C GLY A 29 5.23 1.57 -17.24
N HIS A 30 6.08 0.81 -17.91
CA HIS A 30 6.09 0.68 -19.37
C HIS A 30 5.02 -0.32 -19.86
N VAL A 31 3.74 0.03 -19.68
CA VAL A 31 2.61 -0.78 -20.15
C VAL A 31 2.02 -0.24 -21.47
N ILE A 32 1.46 -1.13 -22.29
CA ILE A 32 0.88 -0.78 -23.61
C ILE A 32 -0.24 0.26 -23.50
N ASN A 33 -1.04 0.20 -22.42
CA ASN A 33 -2.14 1.13 -22.16
C ASN A 33 -2.08 1.63 -20.72
N PRO A 34 -1.28 2.68 -20.44
CA PRO A 34 -1.15 3.23 -19.09
C PRO A 34 -2.45 3.91 -18.67
N LYS A 35 -3.07 3.39 -17.61
CA LYS A 35 -4.26 4.01 -17.03
C LYS A 35 -3.83 5.12 -16.07
N PRO A 36 -4.29 6.37 -16.28
CA PRO A 36 -4.04 7.43 -15.32
C PRO A 36 -4.79 7.16 -14.02
N CYS A 37 -4.31 7.77 -12.94
CA CYS A 37 -5.02 7.74 -11.67
C CYS A 37 -6.35 8.51 -11.75
N PRO A 38 -7.35 8.14 -10.92
CA PRO A 38 -8.57 8.93 -10.78
C PRO A 38 -8.28 10.37 -10.35
N ARG A 39 -9.29 11.24 -10.50
CA ARG A 39 -9.16 12.64 -10.09
C ARG A 39 -8.79 12.76 -8.61
N ASP A 40 -7.86 13.66 -8.29
CA ASP A 40 -7.32 13.89 -6.94
C ASP A 40 -6.43 12.77 -6.37
N PHE A 41 -6.03 11.81 -7.21
CA PHE A 41 -5.03 10.80 -6.88
C PHE A 41 -3.73 11.08 -7.63
N ILE A 42 -2.63 10.71 -6.98
CA ILE A 42 -1.29 10.78 -7.56
C ILE A 42 -0.75 9.37 -7.78
N CYS A 43 0.12 9.23 -8.78
CA CYS A 43 0.87 8.00 -9.00
C CYS A 43 2.21 8.09 -8.27
N ILE A 44 2.48 7.13 -7.39
CA ILE A 44 3.77 7.00 -6.68
C ILE A 44 4.28 5.57 -6.76
N ASP A 45 5.56 5.37 -6.53
CA ASP A 45 6.11 4.04 -6.22
C ASP A 45 5.41 3.47 -4.99
N ASP A 46 5.17 2.15 -4.95
CA ASP A 46 4.57 1.51 -3.79
C ASP A 46 5.60 1.41 -2.66
N PRO A 47 5.56 2.26 -1.62
CA PRO A 47 6.61 2.28 -0.59
C PRO A 47 6.56 1.04 0.31
N ARG A 48 5.54 0.19 0.15
CA ARG A 48 5.43 -1.11 0.84
C ARG A 48 6.29 -2.18 0.16
N LYS A 49 6.77 -1.92 -1.07
CA LYS A 49 7.60 -2.83 -1.85
C LYS A 49 8.99 -2.22 -2.01
N PRO A 50 10.03 -2.82 -1.42
CA PRO A 50 11.39 -2.35 -1.64
C PRO A 50 11.83 -2.60 -3.09
N GLY A 51 12.78 -1.79 -3.56
CA GLY A 51 13.37 -1.90 -4.90
C GLY A 51 13.41 -0.57 -5.63
N CYS A 52 13.66 -0.61 -6.93
CA CYS A 52 13.75 0.57 -7.81
C CYS A 52 12.38 1.07 -8.32
N GLY A 53 11.27 0.45 -7.94
CA GLY A 53 9.93 0.91 -8.29
C GLY A 53 9.70 1.04 -9.81
N MET A 54 9.02 2.11 -10.20
CA MET A 54 8.70 2.46 -11.58
C MET A 54 9.94 2.68 -12.45
N ALA A 55 11.12 2.98 -11.87
CA ALA A 55 12.37 3.05 -12.65
C ALA A 55 12.83 1.68 -13.19
N CYS A 56 12.33 0.57 -12.62
CA CYS A 56 12.51 -0.78 -13.15
C CYS A 56 11.20 -1.38 -13.68
N ASP A 57 10.30 -0.53 -14.20
CA ASP A 57 9.01 -0.91 -14.78
C ASP A 57 8.06 -1.64 -13.82
N ILE A 58 8.30 -1.58 -12.51
CA ILE A 58 7.34 -2.06 -11.51
C ILE A 58 6.19 -1.04 -11.45
N PRO A 59 4.93 -1.45 -11.59
CA PRO A 59 3.81 -0.53 -11.50
C PRO A 59 3.75 0.16 -10.13
N GLY A 60 3.53 1.47 -10.14
CA GLY A 60 3.20 2.26 -8.97
C GLY A 60 1.76 2.05 -8.51
N ILE A 61 1.35 2.84 -7.52
CA ILE A 61 0.01 2.83 -6.94
C ILE A 61 -0.63 4.23 -6.98
N CYS A 62 -1.91 4.27 -7.33
CA CYS A 62 -2.71 5.48 -7.21
C CYS A 62 -3.14 5.68 -5.76
N ILE A 63 -2.73 6.79 -5.15
CA ILE A 63 -3.13 7.15 -3.79
C ILE A 63 -3.72 8.54 -3.74
N LYS A 64 -4.62 8.78 -2.78
CA LYS A 64 -4.98 10.14 -2.40
C LYS A 64 -3.91 10.67 -1.46
N PRO A 65 -3.18 11.74 -1.82
CA PRO A 65 -2.07 12.22 -1.03
C PRO A 65 -2.55 12.67 0.35
N ARG A 66 -1.88 12.17 1.39
CA ARG A 66 -2.15 12.54 2.77
C ARG A 66 -0.87 12.46 3.56
N PHE A 67 -0.43 13.62 4.03
CA PHE A 67 0.76 13.78 4.84
C PHE A 67 0.65 13.02 6.17
N CYS A 68 1.77 12.49 6.63
CA CYS A 68 1.98 11.93 7.95
C CYS A 68 3.43 12.13 8.39
N GLY A 69 3.75 11.77 9.63
CA GLY A 69 5.11 11.94 10.16
C GLY A 69 5.44 13.41 10.38
N GLY A 70 6.66 13.81 10.01
CA GLY A 70 7.19 15.12 10.35
C GLY A 70 7.55 15.25 11.82
N PHE A 71 8.10 16.41 12.21
CA PHE A 71 8.41 16.76 13.60
C PHE A 71 7.22 16.59 14.56
N ALA A 72 6.00 16.82 14.05
CA ALA A 72 4.77 16.67 14.82
C ALA A 72 4.25 15.22 14.94
N GLY A 73 4.89 14.24 14.26
CA GLY A 73 4.47 12.84 14.30
C GLY A 73 3.03 12.61 13.82
N ILE A 74 2.61 13.28 12.75
CA ILE A 74 1.21 13.30 12.30
C ILE A 74 0.76 11.87 11.95
N PRO A 75 -0.30 11.33 12.59
CA PRO A 75 -0.72 9.96 12.36
C PRO A 75 -1.58 9.80 11.08
N CYS A 76 -1.53 8.61 10.53
CA CYS A 76 -2.42 8.20 9.44
C CYS A 76 -3.82 7.83 9.94
N PRO A 77 -4.86 7.95 9.09
CA PRO A 77 -6.19 7.45 9.42
C PRO A 77 -6.17 5.92 9.61
N ARG A 78 -7.19 5.39 10.28
CA ARG A 78 -7.30 3.96 10.58
C ARG A 78 -7.08 3.09 9.34
N GLY A 79 -6.27 2.05 9.49
CA GLY A 79 -5.96 1.08 8.44
C GLY A 79 -4.85 1.48 7.49
N LYS A 80 -4.20 2.64 7.71
CA LYS A 80 -3.04 3.09 6.94
C LYS A 80 -1.81 3.21 7.81
N LYS A 81 -0.63 3.08 7.20
CA LYS A 81 0.67 3.28 7.81
C LYS A 81 1.37 4.47 7.13
N CYS A 82 2.17 5.18 7.90
CA CYS A 82 3.02 6.24 7.38
C CYS A 82 4.26 5.63 6.75
N TYR A 83 4.52 5.99 5.49
CA TYR A 83 5.73 5.64 4.76
C TYR A 83 6.42 6.92 4.31
N ASP A 84 7.73 6.86 4.15
CA ASP A 84 8.50 7.92 3.51
C ASP A 84 7.93 8.26 2.13
N ASP A 85 7.86 9.55 1.77
CA ASP A 85 7.32 9.95 0.47
C ASP A 85 8.39 9.75 -0.60
N PRO A 86 8.25 8.77 -1.51
CA PRO A 86 9.31 8.45 -2.49
C PRO A 86 9.57 9.57 -3.52
N ARG A 87 8.83 10.67 -3.45
CA ARG A 87 8.98 11.84 -4.31
C ARG A 87 9.78 12.96 -3.67
N ASP A 88 10.06 12.88 -2.37
CA ASP A 88 10.90 13.85 -1.69
C ASP A 88 12.36 13.40 -1.66
N THR A 89 13.23 14.27 -1.18
CA THR A 89 14.66 14.00 -1.00
C THR A 89 15.04 13.90 0.48
N CYS A 90 14.06 13.75 1.36
CA CYS A 90 14.26 13.70 2.80
C CYS A 90 14.52 12.24 3.19
N ASP A 91 15.80 11.86 3.35
CA ASP A 91 16.12 10.51 3.78
C ASP A 91 15.97 10.40 5.31
N PRO A 92 15.01 9.61 5.84
CA PRO A 92 14.82 9.45 7.29
C PRO A 92 16.06 8.85 7.99
N ASN A 93 16.98 8.20 7.26
CA ASN A 93 18.22 7.64 7.81
C ASN A 93 19.37 8.65 7.90
N TYR A 94 19.32 9.76 7.14
CA TYR A 94 20.40 10.75 7.07
C TYR A 94 19.95 12.20 7.34
N GLY A 95 18.65 12.44 7.60
CA GLY A 95 18.05 13.77 7.77
C GLY A 95 17.02 13.94 8.89
N GLY A 96 16.64 12.88 9.62
CA GLY A 96 15.97 12.97 10.94
C GLY A 96 14.60 12.31 11.08
N ALA A 97 14.11 12.25 12.33
CA ALA A 97 12.76 11.81 12.70
C ALA A 97 11.63 12.75 12.20
N ASP A 98 12.03 13.86 11.58
CA ASP A 98 11.16 14.96 11.15
C ASP A 98 10.80 14.89 9.66
N CYS A 99 11.22 13.85 8.94
CA CYS A 99 10.80 13.67 7.55
C CYS A 99 9.29 13.43 7.46
N GLY A 100 8.68 14.14 6.51
CA GLY A 100 7.30 13.92 6.13
C GLY A 100 7.13 12.60 5.43
N GLY A 101 5.91 12.07 5.45
CA GLY A 101 5.57 10.84 4.77
C GLY A 101 4.19 10.90 4.17
N ILE A 102 3.78 9.77 3.59
CA ILE A 102 2.49 9.60 2.95
C ILE A 102 1.74 8.37 3.47
N CYS A 103 0.44 8.53 3.69
CA CYS A 103 -0.40 7.47 4.23
C CYS A 103 -0.82 6.45 3.16
N VAL A 104 -0.32 5.22 3.31
CA VAL A 104 -0.61 4.05 2.46
C VAL A 104 -1.19 2.90 3.29
#